data_AF-A0A2S7UBS0-F1
#
_entry.id   AF-A0A2S7UBS0-F1
#
_cell.length_a   1.000
_cell.length_b   1.000
_cell.length_c   1.000
_cell.angle_alpha   90.00
_cell.angle_beta   90.00
_cell.angle_gamma   90.00
#
_symmetry.space_group_name_H-M   'P 1'
#
loop_
_entity.id
_entity.type
_entity.pdbx_description
1 polymer ?
#
loop_
_entity_poly.entity_id
_entity_poly.type
_entity_poly.pdbx_seq_one_letter_code
_entity_poly.pdbx_strand_id
1 'polypeptide(L)'
;MKHIFTTITFLFLSSMVFSQSCEEQIEYLEDNYYGSTYSSPTSTAISKVTFYQATIDYRTVYFAVVCFKSKYSYGCSEYLYQVGSNTKYNYSMNYLDSAGKAFWSYIEPYGDNSPCAPDLD
;
A
#
# COMPACT_ATOMS: atom_id res chain seq x y z
N MET A 1 -15.00 -37.94 -0.15
CA MET A 1 -15.59 -36.78 -0.86
C MET A 1 -16.13 -35.71 0.09
N LYS A 2 -16.92 -36.02 1.13
CA LYS A 2 -17.39 -35.02 2.12
C LYS A 2 -16.26 -34.23 2.81
N HIS A 3 -15.18 -34.91 3.22
CA HIS A 3 -14.03 -34.26 3.88
C HIS A 3 -13.23 -33.32 2.97
N ILE A 4 -13.13 -33.64 1.67
CA ILE A 4 -12.41 -32.82 0.67
C ILE A 4 -13.13 -31.47 0.48
N PHE A 5 -14.47 -31.50 0.40
CA PHE A 5 -15.26 -30.27 0.36
C PHE A 5 -15.05 -29.41 1.60
N THR A 6 -14.98 -30.02 2.80
CA THR A 6 -14.73 -29.27 4.05
C THR A 6 -13.34 -28.64 4.10
N THR A 7 -12.31 -29.32 3.54
CA THR A 7 -10.94 -28.79 3.54
C THR A 7 -10.78 -27.62 2.57
N ILE A 8 -11.42 -27.69 1.39
CA ILE A 8 -11.39 -26.61 0.39
C ILE A 8 -12.08 -25.35 0.93
N THR A 9 -13.18 -25.50 1.67
CA THR A 9 -13.86 -24.34 2.28
C THR A 9 -12.98 -23.65 3.32
N PHE A 10 -12.18 -24.40 4.11
CA PHE A 10 -11.34 -23.81 5.16
C PHE A 10 -10.14 -23.01 4.60
N LEU A 11 -9.56 -23.46 3.47
CA LEU A 11 -8.46 -22.75 2.78
C LEU A 11 -8.89 -21.43 2.14
N PHE A 12 -10.16 -21.29 1.75
CA PHE A 12 -10.69 -20.06 1.14
C PHE A 12 -10.98 -18.95 2.16
N LEU A 13 -11.19 -19.28 3.45
CA LEU A 13 -11.45 -18.27 4.47
C LEU A 13 -10.18 -17.51 4.89
N SER A 14 -9.00 -18.16 4.87
CA SER A 14 -7.76 -17.50 5.31
C SER A 14 -7.31 -16.36 4.41
N SER A 15 -7.60 -16.39 3.11
CA SER A 15 -7.20 -15.33 2.17
C SER A 15 -8.02 -14.04 2.32
N MET A 16 -9.26 -14.12 2.84
CA MET A 16 -10.10 -12.93 3.05
C MET A 16 -9.67 -12.14 4.30
N VAL A 17 -9.08 -12.80 5.29
CA VAL A 17 -8.67 -12.17 6.56
C VAL A 17 -7.56 -11.15 6.34
N PHE A 18 -6.61 -11.42 5.44
CA PHE A 18 -5.47 -10.54 5.21
C PHE A 18 -5.87 -9.22 4.54
N SER A 19 -6.76 -9.24 3.55
CA SER A 19 -7.25 -8.01 2.89
C SER A 19 -7.95 -7.09 3.88
N GLN A 20 -8.81 -7.65 4.74
CA GLN A 20 -9.50 -6.90 5.79
C GLN A 20 -8.49 -6.29 6.78
N SER A 21 -7.43 -7.02 7.13
CA SER A 21 -6.39 -6.51 8.03
C SER A 21 -5.53 -5.38 7.43
N CYS A 22 -5.41 -5.29 6.10
CA CYS A 22 -4.64 -4.24 5.43
C CYS A 22 -5.43 -2.93 5.38
N GLU A 23 -6.73 -3.01 5.07
CA GLU A 23 -7.63 -1.87 5.12
C GLU A 23 -7.71 -1.29 6.54
N GLU A 24 -7.87 -2.14 7.55
CA GLU A 24 -7.87 -1.72 8.96
C GLU A 24 -6.55 -1.05 9.37
N GLN A 25 -5.40 -1.52 8.86
CA GLN A 25 -4.11 -0.88 9.12
C GLN A 25 -3.99 0.50 8.45
N ILE A 26 -4.50 0.65 7.23
CA ILE A 26 -4.53 1.94 6.53
C ILE A 26 -5.43 2.92 7.27
N GLU A 27 -6.64 2.50 7.65
CA GLU A 27 -7.59 3.30 8.44
C GLU A 27 -6.97 3.72 9.78
N TYR A 28 -6.32 2.79 10.48
CA TYR A 28 -5.59 3.10 11.71
C TYR A 28 -4.52 4.18 11.50
N LEU A 29 -3.76 4.11 10.40
CA LEU A 29 -2.76 5.12 10.07
C LEU A 29 -3.39 6.49 9.79
N GLU A 30 -4.49 6.51 9.04
CA GLU A 30 -5.24 7.73 8.71
C GLU A 30 -5.82 8.44 9.93
N ASP A 31 -6.35 7.67 10.89
CA ASP A 31 -6.98 8.21 12.09
C ASP A 31 -5.97 8.68 13.15
N ASN A 32 -4.81 8.03 13.24
CA ASN A 32 -3.89 8.21 14.36
C ASN A 32 -2.62 9.01 13.99
N TYR A 33 -2.29 9.14 12.71
CA TYR A 33 -1.04 9.77 12.29
C TYR A 33 -1.24 10.80 11.18
N TYR A 34 -0.38 11.81 11.17
CA TYR A 34 -0.39 12.84 10.13
C TYR A 34 0.26 12.35 8.83
N GLY A 35 -0.54 12.27 7.77
CA GLY A 35 -0.10 11.86 6.43
C GLY A 35 0.43 13.02 5.56
N SER A 36 1.48 12.76 4.77
CA SER A 36 1.96 13.66 3.71
C SER A 36 1.58 13.09 2.33
N THR A 37 0.64 13.73 1.64
CA THR A 37 0.07 13.24 0.38
C THR A 37 0.68 13.92 -0.85
N TYR A 38 1.05 13.12 -1.84
CA TYR A 38 1.58 13.55 -3.14
C TYR A 38 0.66 13.06 -4.26
N SER A 39 -0.18 13.95 -4.77
CA SER A 39 -1.18 13.64 -5.80
C SER A 39 -0.59 13.75 -7.20
N SER A 40 -0.91 12.79 -8.06
CA SER A 40 -0.37 12.64 -9.42
C SER A 40 -1.53 12.56 -10.43
N PRO A 41 -2.24 13.66 -10.69
CA PRO A 41 -3.46 13.64 -11.51
C PRO A 41 -3.20 13.18 -12.95
N THR A 42 -2.03 13.50 -13.50
CA THR A 42 -1.61 13.17 -14.88
C THR A 42 -1.07 11.75 -15.05
N SER A 43 -0.75 11.06 -13.95
CA SER A 43 -0.25 9.69 -13.99
C SER A 43 -1.35 8.71 -14.37
N THR A 44 -1.06 7.72 -15.20
CA THR A 44 -2.03 6.71 -15.66
C THR A 44 -2.20 5.56 -14.67
N ALA A 45 -1.19 5.26 -13.86
CA ALA A 45 -1.18 4.11 -12.95
C ALA A 45 -1.37 4.50 -11.48
N ILE A 46 -0.76 5.59 -11.04
CA ILE A 46 -0.77 6.03 -9.63
C ILE A 46 -1.53 7.34 -9.51
N SER A 47 -2.51 7.41 -8.61
CA SER A 47 -3.31 8.60 -8.36
C SER A 47 -2.73 9.49 -7.27
N LYS A 48 -2.32 8.89 -6.15
CA LYS A 48 -1.66 9.58 -5.04
C LYS A 48 -0.80 8.58 -4.25
N VAL A 49 0.15 9.12 -3.49
CA VAL A 49 0.86 8.37 -2.45
C VAL A 49 0.82 9.19 -1.17
N THR A 50 0.42 8.58 -0.05
CA THR A 50 0.44 9.21 1.26
C THR A 50 1.50 8.55 2.14
N PHE A 51 2.35 9.35 2.76
CA PHE A 51 3.39 8.87 3.67
C PHE A 51 3.03 9.15 5.13
N TYR A 52 3.19 8.15 5.98
CA TYR A 52 3.00 8.26 7.42
C TYR A 52 4.31 7.99 8.17
N GLN A 53 4.50 8.70 9.26
CA GLN A 53 5.55 8.42 10.24
C GLN A 53 4.86 8.02 11.54
N ALA A 54 4.98 6.75 11.91
CA ALA A 54 4.39 6.21 13.11
C ALA A 54 5.46 5.95 14.17
N THR A 55 5.14 6.25 15.42
CA THR A 55 5.96 5.83 16.57
C THR A 55 5.26 4.66 17.25
N ILE A 56 5.81 3.46 17.09
CA ILE A 56 5.26 2.20 17.61
C ILE A 56 6.35 1.57 18.48
N ASP A 57 6.03 1.24 19.72
CA ASP A 57 6.98 0.65 20.69
C ASP A 57 8.32 1.41 20.80
N TYR A 58 8.24 2.75 20.87
CA TYR A 58 9.40 3.65 20.92
C TYR A 58 10.31 3.60 19.68
N ARG A 59 9.85 3.01 18.58
CA ARG A 59 10.55 2.98 17.29
C ARG A 59 9.77 3.78 16.27
N THR A 60 10.49 4.53 15.44
CA THR A 60 9.90 5.24 14.30
C THR A 60 9.84 4.32 13.10
N VAL A 61 8.63 4.07 12.61
CA VAL A 61 8.33 3.26 11.44
C VAL A 61 7.71 4.16 10.38
N TYR A 62 8.02 3.88 9.11
CA TYR A 62 7.57 4.69 7.98
C TYR A 62 6.71 3.85 7.06
N PHE A 63 5.57 4.41 6.67
CA PHE A 63 4.61 3.76 5.81
C PHE A 63 4.34 4.62 4.58
N ALA A 64 4.05 3.95 3.46
CA ALA A 64 3.52 4.55 2.24
C ALA A 64 2.22 3.85 1.87
N VAL A 65 1.15 4.62 1.72
CA VAL A 65 -0.12 4.16 1.17
C VAL A 65 -0.18 4.59 -0.29
N VAL A 66 -0.17 3.64 -1.21
CA VAL A 66 -0.15 3.88 -2.66
C VAL A 66 -1.54 3.62 -3.23
N CYS A 67 -2.10 4.62 -3.90
CA CYS A 67 -3.43 4.58 -4.49
C CYS A 67 -3.30 4.38 -6.01
N PHE A 68 -3.48 3.15 -6.47
CA PHE A 68 -3.41 2.78 -7.89
C PHE A 68 -4.75 3.04 -8.58
N LYS A 69 -4.70 3.75 -9.71
CA LYS A 69 -5.88 4.05 -10.52
C LYS A 69 -6.46 2.74 -11.07
N SER A 70 -7.76 2.54 -10.87
CA SER A 70 -8.48 1.50 -11.57
C SER A 70 -8.91 1.99 -12.94
N LYS A 71 -8.79 1.13 -13.96
CA LYS A 71 -9.12 1.46 -15.36
C LYS A 71 -10.59 1.87 -15.56
N TYR A 72 -11.49 1.47 -14.65
CA TYR A 72 -12.94 1.62 -14.79
C TYR A 72 -13.65 2.24 -13.58
N SER A 73 -12.93 2.71 -12.56
CA SER A 73 -13.52 3.28 -11.34
C SER A 73 -13.08 4.72 -11.10
N TYR A 74 -13.97 5.52 -10.52
CA TYR A 74 -13.66 6.86 -10.01
C TYR A 74 -12.76 6.81 -8.75
N GLY A 75 -12.58 5.63 -8.16
CA GLY A 75 -11.69 5.38 -7.02
C GLY A 75 -10.33 4.81 -7.42
N CYS A 76 -9.56 4.44 -6.39
CA CYS A 76 -8.31 3.71 -6.53
C CYS A 76 -8.29 2.55 -5.55
N SER A 77 -7.40 1.60 -5.80
CA SER A 77 -7.05 0.57 -4.82
C SER A 77 -5.86 1.04 -4.03
N GLU A 78 -6.00 1.04 -2.70
CA GLU A 78 -4.96 1.48 -1.77
C GLU A 78 -4.18 0.28 -1.25
N TYR A 79 -2.86 0.41 -1.20
CA TYR A 79 -1.95 -0.63 -0.76
C TYR A 79 -0.92 -0.05 0.18
N LEU A 80 -0.60 -0.81 1.22
CA LEU A 80 0.28 -0.39 2.30
C LEU A 80 1.68 -0.97 2.12
N TYR A 81 2.68 -0.11 2.24
CA TYR A 81 4.09 -0.47 2.19
C TYR A 81 4.79 0.04 3.43
N GLN A 82 5.55 -0.82 4.10
CA GLN A 82 6.52 -0.38 5.10
C GLN A 82 7.82 0.00 4.39
N VAL A 83 8.21 1.27 4.47
CA VAL A 83 9.29 1.85 3.66
C VAL A 83 10.43 2.38 4.53
N GLY A 84 11.55 2.74 3.88
CA GLY A 84 12.67 3.39 4.55
C GLY A 84 12.40 4.87 4.87
N SER A 85 13.14 5.40 5.84
CA SER A 85 13.03 6.81 6.29
C SER A 85 13.24 7.84 5.17
N ASN A 86 14.07 7.51 4.17
CA ASN A 86 14.39 8.39 3.05
C ASN A 86 13.40 8.29 1.88
N THR A 87 12.49 7.31 1.88
CA THR A 87 11.61 7.04 0.74
C THR A 87 10.69 8.21 0.45
N LYS A 88 10.12 8.86 1.48
CA LYS A 88 9.29 10.06 1.31
C LYS A 88 10.04 11.15 0.56
N TYR A 89 11.26 11.46 0.99
CA TYR A 89 12.08 12.50 0.38
C TYR A 89 12.37 12.17 -1.09
N ASN A 90 12.87 10.97 -1.36
CA ASN A 90 13.21 10.54 -2.72
C ASN A 90 11.97 10.54 -3.65
N TYR A 91 10.83 10.03 -3.19
CA TYR A 91 9.59 10.05 -3.97
C TYR A 91 9.13 11.49 -4.25
N SER A 92 9.12 12.35 -3.21
CA SER A 92 8.65 13.74 -3.32
C SER A 92 9.45 14.58 -4.34
N MET A 93 10.72 14.25 -4.55
CA MET A 93 11.58 14.93 -5.52
C MET A 93 11.37 14.46 -6.97
N ASN A 94 10.77 13.29 -7.19
CA ASN A 94 10.72 12.64 -8.51
C ASN A 94 9.31 12.36 -9.03
N TYR A 95 8.27 12.43 -8.18
CA TYR A 95 6.91 12.01 -8.55
C TYR A 95 6.25 12.91 -9.63
N LEU A 96 6.66 14.18 -9.72
CA LEU A 96 6.13 15.12 -10.71
C LEU A 96 6.56 14.76 -12.14
N ASP A 97 7.77 14.22 -12.30
CA ASP A 97 8.26 13.75 -13.61
C ASP A 97 7.54 12.48 -14.03
N SER A 98 7.40 11.53 -13.09
CA SER A 98 6.58 10.33 -13.27
C SER A 98 6.35 9.62 -11.95
N ALA A 99 5.11 9.65 -11.47
CA ALA A 99 4.70 8.93 -10.26
C ALA A 99 4.98 7.42 -10.36
N GLY A 100 4.73 6.82 -11.53
CA GLY A 100 5.03 5.41 -11.78
C GLY A 100 6.53 5.10 -11.64
N LYS A 101 7.41 5.90 -12.27
CA LYS A 101 8.87 5.68 -12.15
C LYS A 101 9.37 5.90 -10.71
N ALA A 102 8.84 6.92 -10.03
CA ALA A 102 9.18 7.19 -8.63
C ALA A 102 8.72 6.06 -7.71
N PHE A 103 7.55 5.48 -7.95
CA PHE A 103 7.08 4.29 -7.25
C PHE A 103 8.03 3.10 -7.45
N TRP A 104 8.30 2.74 -8.71
CA TRP A 104 9.19 1.62 -9.05
C TRP A 104 10.60 1.78 -8.47
N SER A 105 11.10 3.02 -8.37
CA SER A 105 12.46 3.26 -7.87
C SER A 105 12.57 3.27 -6.35
N TYR A 106 11.53 3.71 -5.64
CA TYR A 106 11.64 4.08 -4.23
C TYR A 106 10.66 3.39 -3.28
N ILE A 107 9.54 2.89 -3.78
CA ILE A 107 8.50 2.24 -2.96
C ILE A 107 8.40 0.75 -3.29
N GLU A 108 8.38 0.40 -4.58
CA GLU A 108 8.24 -0.99 -5.02
C GLU A 108 9.31 -1.95 -4.48
N PRO A 109 10.58 -1.55 -4.27
CA PRO A 109 11.58 -2.45 -3.67
C PRO A 109 11.24 -2.94 -2.25
N TYR A 110 10.19 -2.39 -1.62
CA TYR A 110 9.65 -2.81 -0.34
C TYR A 110 8.42 -3.75 -0.47
N GLY A 111 7.95 -4.02 -1.69
CA GLY A 111 6.75 -4.80 -2.00
C GLY A 111 6.85 -6.26 -1.58
N ASP A 112 7.97 -6.92 -1.84
CA ASP A 112 8.22 -8.33 -1.47
C ASP A 112 8.08 -8.61 0.03
N ASN A 113 8.25 -7.58 0.86
CA ASN A 113 8.17 -7.68 2.31
C ASN A 113 6.84 -7.21 2.90
N SER A 114 5.86 -6.83 2.06
CA SER A 114 4.56 -6.33 2.52
C SER A 114 3.43 -7.26 2.10
N PRO A 115 2.77 -7.96 3.05
CA PRO A 115 1.57 -8.76 2.74
C PRO A 115 0.39 -7.91 2.26
N CYS A 116 0.51 -6.58 2.34
CA CYS A 116 -0.49 -5.60 1.88
C CYS A 116 -0.10 -4.91 0.58
N ALA A 117 1.02 -5.27 -0.04
CA ALA A 117 1.35 -4.86 -1.39
C ALA A 117 0.61 -5.74 -2.42
N PRO A 118 0.20 -5.19 -3.57
CA PRO A 118 -0.30 -6.00 -4.67
C PRO A 118 0.82 -6.87 -5.24
N ASP A 119 0.45 -8.01 -5.79
CA ASP A 119 1.33 -8.78 -6.66
C ASP A 119 1.48 -8.02 -8.00
N LEU A 120 2.73 -7.69 -8.35
CA LEU A 120 3.10 -6.87 -9.50
C LEU A 120 3.96 -7.67 -10.48
N ASP A 121 3.62 -8.93 -10.71
CA ASP A 121 4.19 -9.80 -11.77
C ASP A 121 3.62 -9.52 -13.19
#